data_AF-A0A1I3WFP1-F1
#
_entry.id   AF-A0A1I3WFP1-F1
#
_cell.length_a   1.000
_cell.length_b   1.000
_cell.length_c   1.000
_cell.angle_alpha   90.00
_cell.angle_beta   90.00
_cell.angle_gamma   90.00
#
_symmetry.space_group_name_H-M   'P 1'
#
loop_
_entity.id
_entity.type
_entity.pdbx_description
1 polymer ?
#
loop_
_entity_poly.entity_id
_entity_poly.type
_entity_poly.pdbx_seq_one_letter_code
_entity_poly.pdbx_strand_id
1 'polypeptide(L)'
;MRVQETAMKPFAPALLSLTLLAGCAGAPSAPATGPSSAAVTGQVLWRERLMLPPQTKVIVRLQDVSLADAPARVISEAVIPAQTPPVAFSLGYDPAQIPPSARIAVSARVEVDGQLRFINDTSIPVINGGPTKDVEVLVKGVP
;
A
#
# COMPACT_ATOMS: atom_id res chain seq x y z
N MET A 1 33.06 53.73 47.64
CA MET A 1 33.09 55.21 47.54
C MET A 1 33.49 55.52 46.10
N ARG A 2 32.69 56.08 45.21
CA ARG A 2 31.77 57.20 45.33
C ARG A 2 30.86 57.18 44.10
N VAL A 3 29.56 57.42 44.35
CA VAL A 3 28.61 58.27 43.61
C VAL A 3 28.78 58.34 42.08
N GLN A 4 27.80 57.85 41.31
CA GLN A 4 26.58 58.58 40.93
C GLN A 4 26.91 59.96 40.40
N GLU A 5 26.75 60.21 39.10
CA GLU A 5 26.19 61.47 38.60
C GLU A 5 25.46 61.15 37.29
N THR A 6 24.12 61.21 37.28
CA THR A 6 23.33 62.44 37.09
C THR A 6 23.39 62.88 35.62
N ALA A 7 22.32 63.14 34.89
CA ALA A 7 20.89 62.97 35.00
C ALA A 7 20.32 63.51 33.67
N MET A 8 19.05 63.22 33.40
CA MET A 8 18.06 64.17 32.86
C MET A 8 18.40 64.93 31.56
N LYS A 9 17.53 64.97 30.55
CA LYS A 9 16.21 65.64 30.56
C LYS A 9 15.55 65.47 29.14
N PRO A 10 14.40 66.07 28.81
CA PRO A 10 13.21 65.33 28.35
C PRO A 10 12.76 65.76 26.94
N PHE A 11 12.00 64.95 26.21
CA PHE A 11 11.10 65.52 25.18
C PHE A 11 10.01 64.50 24.85
N ALA A 12 8.86 64.68 25.49
CA ALA A 12 7.56 64.21 24.99
C ALA A 12 7.06 65.24 23.94
N PRO A 13 6.06 64.96 23.07
CA PRO A 13 4.98 64.00 23.30
C PRO A 13 4.46 63.22 22.07
N ALA A 14 3.58 62.27 22.38
CA ALA A 14 2.37 61.90 21.65
C ALA A 14 2.50 61.47 20.17
N LEU A 15 2.31 60.17 19.94
CA LEU A 15 1.39 59.70 18.90
C LEU A 15 0.83 58.34 19.30
N LEU A 16 -0.51 58.27 19.26
CA LEU A 16 -1.35 57.12 19.53
C LEU A 16 -0.90 55.87 18.78
N SER A 17 -0.91 54.71 19.43
CA SER A 17 -1.18 53.43 18.79
C SER A 17 -1.75 52.44 19.80
N LEU A 18 -3.08 52.39 19.82
CA LEU A 18 -3.91 51.36 20.44
C LEU A 18 -4.04 50.21 19.43
N THR A 19 -3.65 48.99 19.79
CA THR A 19 -4.35 47.76 19.38
C THR A 19 -3.79 46.54 20.11
N LEU A 20 -4.57 45.99 21.05
CA LEU A 20 -4.55 44.57 21.35
C LEU A 20 -5.20 43.83 20.19
N LEU A 21 -4.67 42.67 19.80
CA LEU A 21 -5.48 41.46 19.59
C LEU A 21 -4.57 40.23 19.44
N ALA A 22 -4.66 39.34 20.41
CA ALA A 22 -4.18 37.97 20.32
C ALA A 22 -4.99 37.21 19.27
N GLY A 23 -4.31 36.59 18.31
CA GLY A 23 -4.90 35.72 17.30
C GLY A 23 -4.09 34.43 17.18
N CYS A 24 -4.49 33.40 17.93
CA CYS A 24 -4.09 32.03 17.65
C CYS A 24 -4.93 31.53 16.47
N ALA A 25 -4.45 31.76 15.24
CA ALA A 25 -5.02 31.13 14.06
C ALA A 25 -4.42 29.71 13.94
N GLY A 26 -5.26 28.70 14.17
CA GLY A 26 -4.92 27.30 13.95
C GLY A 26 -4.44 27.10 12.52
N ALA A 27 -3.30 26.43 12.38
CA ALA A 27 -2.79 26.03 11.06
C ALA A 27 -3.81 25.09 10.39
N PRO A 28 -4.19 25.33 9.12
CA PRO A 28 -4.95 24.35 8.38
C PRO A 28 -4.06 23.12 8.18
N SER A 29 -4.45 22.00 8.77
CA SER A 29 -3.91 20.68 8.43
C SER A 29 -4.19 20.43 6.95
N ALA A 30 -3.22 20.69 6.09
CA ALA A 30 -3.31 20.34 4.68
C ALA A 30 -3.56 18.82 4.57
N PRO A 31 -4.52 18.37 3.74
CA PRO A 31 -4.66 16.95 3.50
C PRO A 31 -3.36 16.44 2.88
N ALA A 32 -2.76 15.44 3.53
CA ALA A 32 -1.60 14.73 3.00
C ALA A 32 -2.02 14.09 1.67
N THR A 33 -1.74 14.79 0.57
CA THR A 33 -1.92 14.28 -0.79
C THR A 33 -0.72 13.39 -1.10
N GLY A 34 -0.61 12.29 -0.35
CA GLY A 34 0.24 11.17 -0.72
C GLY A 34 -0.52 10.27 -1.71
N PRO A 35 0.17 9.43 -2.48
CA PRO A 35 -0.49 8.45 -3.33
C PRO A 35 -1.44 7.58 -2.46
N SER A 36 -2.72 7.55 -2.82
CA SER A 36 -3.71 6.71 -2.14
C SER A 36 -3.34 5.26 -2.45
N SER A 37 -2.84 4.52 -1.46
CA SER A 37 -2.50 3.10 -1.62
C SER A 37 -3.60 2.24 -1.02
N ALA A 38 -4.16 1.36 -1.83
CA ALA A 38 -5.04 0.28 -1.40
C ALA A 38 -4.32 -1.06 -1.55
N ALA A 39 -4.87 -2.12 -0.95
CA ALA A 39 -4.27 -3.45 -1.05
C ALA A 39 -5.33 -4.52 -1.27
N VAL A 40 -4.94 -5.57 -1.99
CA VAL A 40 -5.64 -6.85 -2.01
C VAL A 40 -4.92 -7.81 -1.07
N THR A 41 -5.59 -8.31 -0.04
CA THR A 41 -5.02 -9.22 0.96
C THR A 41 -5.71 -10.57 0.94
N GLY A 42 -4.96 -11.61 1.27
CA GLY A 42 -5.48 -12.97 1.20
C GLY A 42 -4.44 -14.01 1.56
N GLN A 43 -4.72 -15.24 1.15
CA GLN A 43 -3.88 -16.40 1.41
C GLN A 43 -3.85 -17.37 0.24
N VAL A 44 -2.68 -17.95 -0.01
CA VAL A 44 -2.49 -19.06 -0.93
C VAL A 44 -2.56 -20.38 -0.17
N LEU A 45 -3.33 -21.33 -0.69
CA LEU A 45 -3.45 -22.69 -0.16
C LEU A 45 -3.12 -23.71 -1.24
N TRP A 46 -2.66 -24.88 -0.80
CA TRP A 46 -2.59 -26.10 -1.60
C TRP A 46 -3.01 -27.29 -0.73
N ARG A 47 -3.42 -28.39 -1.37
CA ARG A 47 -4.07 -29.52 -0.66
C ARG A 47 -3.05 -30.55 -0.19
N GLU A 48 -1.90 -30.56 -0.83
CA GLU A 48 -0.81 -31.48 -0.59
C GLU A 48 -0.19 -31.20 0.78
N ARG A 49 -0.35 -32.13 1.71
CA ARG A 49 0.22 -32.06 3.06
C ARG A 49 1.66 -32.54 3.06
N LEU A 50 2.51 -31.84 2.33
CA LEU A 50 3.95 -32.07 2.29
C LEU A 50 4.70 -30.76 2.52
N MET A 51 5.81 -30.85 3.23
CA MET A 51 6.72 -29.72 3.40
C MET A 51 7.50 -29.56 2.09
N LEU A 52 7.35 -28.41 1.44
CA LEU A 52 8.12 -28.12 0.23
C LEU A 52 9.58 -27.82 0.57
N PRO A 53 10.53 -27.99 -0.37
CA PRO A 53 11.94 -27.69 -0.11
C PRO A 53 12.20 -26.22 0.30
N PRO A 54 13.31 -25.91 0.99
CA PRO A 54 13.59 -24.56 1.48
C PRO A 54 13.68 -23.47 0.40
N GLN A 55 13.99 -23.83 -0.85
CA GLN A 55 14.10 -22.91 -1.98
C GLN A 55 12.75 -22.57 -2.63
N THR A 56 11.63 -22.90 -1.97
CA THR A 56 10.28 -22.65 -2.46
C THR A 56 9.91 -21.18 -2.43
N LYS A 57 9.35 -20.68 -3.53
CA LYS A 57 8.83 -19.32 -3.66
C LYS A 57 7.37 -19.37 -4.10
N VAL A 58 6.52 -18.70 -3.33
CA VAL A 58 5.13 -18.39 -3.73
C VAL A 58 5.14 -17.03 -4.39
N ILE A 59 4.77 -16.97 -5.67
CA ILE A 59 4.65 -15.73 -6.44
C ILE A 59 3.17 -15.43 -6.62
N VAL A 60 2.72 -14.31 -6.08
CA VAL A 60 1.33 -13.83 -6.20
C VAL A 60 1.33 -12.55 -7.02
N ARG A 61 0.44 -12.43 -8.00
CA ARG A 61 0.34 -11.27 -8.87
C ARG A 61 -1.08 -10.72 -8.87
N LEU A 62 -1.16 -9.39 -8.83
CA LEU A 62 -2.36 -8.63 -9.17
C LEU A 62 -2.24 -8.22 -10.63
N GLN A 63 -3.21 -8.59 -11.47
CA GLN A 63 -3.09 -8.42 -12.91
C GLN A 63 -4.37 -7.87 -13.53
N ASP A 64 -4.21 -7.02 -14.55
CA ASP A 64 -5.28 -6.64 -15.46
C ASP A 64 -5.41 -7.70 -16.56
N VAL A 65 -6.56 -8.36 -16.59
CA VAL A 65 -6.94 -9.42 -17.53
C VAL A 65 -8.07 -8.96 -18.46
N SER A 66 -8.19 -7.65 -18.69
CA SER A 66 -9.23 -7.08 -19.56
C SER A 66 -9.08 -7.48 -21.02
N LEU A 67 -7.84 -7.71 -21.48
CA LEU A 67 -7.52 -8.13 -22.84
C LEU A 67 -7.45 -9.65 -22.90
N ALA A 68 -8.35 -10.28 -23.67
CA ALA A 68 -8.43 -11.74 -23.77
C ALA A 68 -7.26 -12.35 -24.54
N ASP A 69 -6.75 -11.65 -25.55
CA ASP A 69 -5.74 -12.17 -26.49
C ASP A 69 -4.34 -11.57 -26.27
N ALA A 70 -4.10 -10.96 -25.10
CA ALA A 70 -2.83 -10.36 -24.75
C ALA A 70 -2.34 -10.88 -23.39
N PRO A 71 -1.02 -10.90 -23.16
CA PRO A 71 -0.48 -11.17 -21.83
C PRO A 71 -1.07 -10.21 -20.80
N ALA A 72 -1.51 -10.76 -19.66
CA ALA A 72 -2.07 -9.96 -18.58
C ALA A 72 -1.04 -8.96 -18.04
N ARG A 73 -1.44 -7.69 -17.88
CA ARG A 73 -0.56 -6.65 -17.35
C ARG A 73 -0.45 -6.80 -15.84
N VAL A 74 0.77 -6.99 -15.34
CA VAL A 74 1.05 -7.06 -13.90
C VAL A 74 0.97 -5.66 -13.30
N ILE A 75 0.15 -5.50 -12.27
CA ILE A 75 -0.02 -4.26 -11.49
C ILE A 75 0.88 -4.31 -10.25
N SER A 76 0.92 -5.47 -9.59
CA SER A 76 1.67 -5.70 -8.35
C SER A 76 2.08 -7.16 -8.26
N GLU A 77 3.22 -7.42 -7.63
CA GLU A 77 3.75 -8.78 -7.42
C GLU A 77 4.31 -8.89 -6.00
N ALA A 78 4.05 -10.04 -5.36
CA ALA A 78 4.67 -10.43 -4.12
C ALA A 78 5.36 -11.79 -4.30
N VAL A 79 6.60 -11.89 -3.84
CA VAL A 79 7.38 -13.13 -3.81
C VAL A 79 7.65 -13.49 -2.36
N ILE A 80 7.10 -14.62 -1.91
CA ILE A 80 7.06 -15.01 -0.50
C ILE A 80 7.75 -16.38 -0.36
N PRO A 81 8.85 -16.49 0.42
CA PRO A 81 9.44 -17.78 0.73
C PRO A 81 8.52 -18.53 1.72
N ALA A 82 8.02 -19.69 1.33
CA ALA A 82 7.14 -20.50 2.18
C ALA A 82 7.21 -21.98 1.78
N GLN A 83 7.23 -22.85 2.79
CA GLN A 83 7.27 -24.32 2.59
C GLN A 83 5.92 -24.99 2.86
N THR A 84 4.98 -24.28 3.49
CA THR A 84 3.70 -24.81 3.98
C THR A 84 2.57 -23.79 3.79
N PRO A 85 1.34 -24.24 3.49
CA PRO A 85 0.16 -23.38 3.47
C PRO A 85 -0.43 -23.25 4.89
N PRO A 86 -1.26 -22.24 5.17
CA PRO A 86 -1.59 -21.11 4.29
C PRO A 86 -0.46 -20.07 4.20
N VAL A 87 -0.32 -19.42 3.05
CA VAL A 87 0.67 -18.35 2.83
C VAL A 87 -0.03 -17.02 2.61
N ALA A 88 0.06 -16.12 3.60
CA ALA A 88 -0.56 -14.80 3.51
C ALA A 88 0.15 -13.90 2.49
N PHE A 89 -0.62 -13.09 1.76
CA PHE A 89 -0.11 -12.09 0.83
C PHE A 89 -0.80 -10.73 0.99
N SER A 90 -0.12 -9.68 0.53
CA SER A 90 -0.67 -8.33 0.38
C SER A 90 -0.13 -7.71 -0.91
N LEU A 91 -1.03 -7.27 -1.78
CA LEU A 91 -0.71 -6.69 -3.09
C LEU A 91 -1.19 -5.23 -3.10
N GLY A 92 -0.25 -4.30 -2.92
CA GLY A 92 -0.53 -2.87 -2.98
C GLY A 92 -0.79 -2.38 -4.40
N TYR A 93 -1.73 -1.46 -4.58
CA TYR A 93 -2.04 -0.80 -5.84
C TYR A 93 -2.55 0.64 -5.60
N ASP A 94 -2.46 1.47 -6.65
CA ASP A 94 -3.07 2.81 -6.68
C ASP A 94 -4.47 2.70 -7.33
N PRO A 95 -5.57 2.95 -6.59
CA PRO A 95 -6.92 2.90 -7.14
C PRO A 95 -7.15 3.85 -8.32
N ALA A 96 -6.42 4.98 -8.39
CA ALA A 96 -6.55 5.92 -9.51
C ALA A 96 -6.04 5.35 -10.84
N GLN A 97 -5.21 4.30 -10.79
CA GLN A 97 -4.67 3.62 -11.97
C GLN A 97 -5.57 2.47 -12.46
N ILE A 98 -6.68 2.19 -11.79
CA ILE A 98 -7.59 1.08 -12.13
C ILE A 98 -8.87 1.66 -12.76
N PRO A 99 -9.07 1.50 -14.09
CA PRO A 99 -10.32 1.90 -14.74
C PRO A 99 -11.52 1.13 -14.16
N PRO A 100 -12.71 1.74 -14.06
CA PRO A 100 -13.90 1.06 -13.54
C PRO A 100 -14.34 -0.17 -14.36
N SER A 101 -14.00 -0.22 -15.65
CA SER A 101 -14.29 -1.34 -16.55
C SER A 101 -13.18 -2.40 -16.58
N ALA A 102 -12.07 -2.19 -15.89
CA ALA A 102 -10.95 -3.12 -15.89
C ALA A 102 -11.32 -4.41 -15.15
N ARG A 103 -10.89 -5.55 -15.70
CA ARG A 103 -11.02 -6.86 -15.07
C ARG A 103 -9.71 -7.17 -14.36
N ILE A 104 -9.70 -7.04 -13.04
CA ILE A 104 -8.52 -7.31 -12.24
C ILE A 104 -8.65 -8.69 -11.59
N ALA A 105 -7.59 -9.47 -11.62
CA ALA A 105 -7.55 -10.80 -11.03
C ALA A 105 -6.25 -11.03 -10.24
N VAL A 106 -6.34 -11.93 -9.26
CA VAL A 106 -5.18 -12.48 -8.56
C VAL A 106 -4.79 -13.81 -9.22
N SER A 107 -3.49 -14.00 -9.44
CA SER A 107 -2.91 -15.30 -9.75
C SER A 107 -1.83 -15.65 -8.74
N ALA A 108 -1.63 -16.95 -8.52
CA ALA A 108 -0.54 -17.46 -7.70
C ALA A 108 0.09 -18.68 -8.35
N ARG A 109 1.41 -18.76 -8.22
CA ARG A 109 2.20 -19.93 -8.57
C ARG A 109 3.25 -20.21 -7.51
N VAL A 110 3.67 -21.45 -7.43
CA VAL A 110 4.71 -21.89 -6.51
C VAL A 110 5.83 -22.51 -7.33
N GLU A 111 7.02 -21.95 -7.16
CA GLU A 111 8.25 -22.41 -7.79
C GLU A 111 9.15 -23.06 -6.74
N VAL A 112 9.76 -24.19 -7.09
CA VAL A 112 10.77 -24.87 -6.28
C VAL A 112 12.00 -25.00 -7.17
N ASP A 113 13.13 -24.46 -6.74
CA ASP A 113 14.37 -24.45 -7.53
C ASP A 113 14.19 -23.83 -8.94
N GLY A 114 13.30 -22.83 -9.04
CA GLY A 114 12.95 -22.15 -10.28
C GLY A 114 12.02 -22.95 -11.21
N GLN A 115 11.57 -24.14 -10.81
CA GLN A 115 10.61 -24.94 -11.56
C GLN A 115 9.19 -24.73 -11.04
N LEU A 116 8.23 -24.55 -11.94
CA LEU A 116 6.82 -24.47 -11.58
C LEU A 116 6.34 -25.80 -11.01
N ARG A 117 5.83 -25.77 -9.77
CA ARG A 117 5.28 -26.95 -9.09
C ARG A 117 3.79 -26.84 -8.83
N PHE A 118 3.31 -25.64 -8.54
CA PHE A 118 1.87 -25.39 -8.33
C PHE A 118 1.42 -24.11 -9.03
N ILE A 119 0.17 -24.07 -9.46
CA ILE A 119 -0.47 -22.90 -10.08
C ILE A 119 -1.98 -22.90 -9.81
N ASN A 120 -2.61 -21.73 -9.75
CA ASN A 120 -4.08 -21.65 -9.78
C ASN A 120 -4.58 -21.77 -11.24
N ASP A 121 -5.60 -22.57 -11.46
CA ASP A 121 -6.23 -22.78 -12.77
C ASP A 121 -7.60 -22.10 -12.91
N THR A 122 -8.07 -21.46 -11.83
CA THR A 122 -9.32 -20.70 -11.79
C THR A 122 -9.05 -19.20 -11.74
N SER A 123 -9.86 -18.42 -12.45
CA SER A 123 -9.84 -16.95 -12.34
C SER A 123 -10.34 -16.49 -10.98
N ILE A 124 -9.62 -15.57 -10.34
CA ILE A 124 -9.95 -15.00 -9.02
C ILE A 124 -10.11 -13.49 -9.20
N PRO A 125 -11.30 -13.01 -9.61
CA PRO A 125 -11.53 -11.60 -9.82
C PRO A 125 -11.53 -10.82 -8.50
N VAL A 126 -10.89 -9.66 -8.50
CA VAL A 126 -10.78 -8.75 -7.36
C VAL A 126 -10.96 -7.32 -7.85
N ILE A 127 -11.28 -6.38 -6.94
CA ILE A 127 -11.50 -4.96 -7.28
C ILE A 127 -12.72 -4.83 -8.25
N ASN A 128 -13.24 -3.62 -8.46
CA ASN A 128 -14.37 -3.37 -9.36
C ASN A 128 -15.59 -4.29 -9.12
N GLY A 129 -15.92 -4.52 -7.85
CA GLY A 129 -17.00 -5.42 -7.42
C GLY A 129 -16.52 -6.78 -6.89
N GLY A 130 -15.25 -7.13 -7.07
CA GLY A 130 -14.62 -8.30 -6.42
C GLY A 130 -14.09 -8.02 -5.02
N PRO A 131 -13.85 -9.07 -4.19
CA PRO A 131 -13.29 -8.92 -2.86
C PRO A 131 -11.86 -8.38 -2.91
N THR A 132 -11.49 -7.59 -1.91
CA THR A 132 -10.11 -7.07 -1.73
C THR A 132 -9.47 -7.54 -0.42
N LYS A 133 -10.21 -8.26 0.41
CA LYS A 133 -9.74 -8.83 1.68
C LYS A 133 -10.14 -10.29 1.73
N ASP A 134 -9.40 -11.05 2.52
CA ASP A 134 -9.65 -12.48 2.75
C ASP A 134 -9.75 -13.28 1.43
N VAL A 135 -8.99 -12.86 0.41
CA VAL A 135 -8.98 -13.51 -0.90
C VAL A 135 -8.29 -14.86 -0.76
N GLU A 136 -9.02 -15.92 -1.11
CA GLU A 136 -8.48 -17.27 -1.08
C GLU A 136 -7.99 -17.69 -2.47
N VAL A 137 -6.75 -18.17 -2.55
CA VAL A 137 -6.14 -18.65 -3.79
C VAL A 137 -5.72 -20.10 -3.63
N LEU A 138 -6.49 -21.02 -4.20
CA LEU A 138 -6.13 -22.43 -4.24
C LEU A 138 -5.22 -22.72 -5.44
N VAL A 139 -4.00 -23.18 -5.19
CA VAL A 139 -3.09 -23.69 -6.22
C VAL A 139 -3.11 -25.21 -6.23
N LYS A 140 -2.85 -25.78 -7.42
CA LYS A 140 -2.82 -27.23 -7.65
C LYS A 140 -1.48 -27.63 -8.25
N GLY A 141 -1.04 -28.86 -7.96
CA GLY A 141 0.17 -29.42 -8.55
C GLY A 141 0.10 -29.46 -10.08
N VAL A 142 1.21 -29.11 -10.73
CA VAL A 142 1.38 -29.32 -12.18
C VAL A 142 1.71 -30.81 -12.41
N PRO A 143 1.04 -31.48 -13.37
CA PRO A 143 1.30 -32.89 -13.71
C PRO A 143 2.69 -33.13 -14.31
#